data_AF-A0A183EWM0-F1
#
_entry.id   AF-A0A183EWM0-F1
#
_cell.length_a   1.000
_cell.length_b   1.000
_cell.length_c   1.000
_cell.angle_alpha   90.00
_cell.angle_beta   90.00
_cell.angle_gamma   90.00
#
_symmetry.space_group_name_H-M   'P 1'
#
loop_
_entity.id
_entity.type
_entity.pdbx_description
1 polymer ?
#
loop_
_entity_poly.entity_id
_entity_poly.type
_entity_poly.pdbx_seq_one_letter_code
_entity_poly.pdbx_strand_id
1 'polypeptide(L)'
;MEKPEVSDSLYVPAGQFSFCIPLAGLYKVTLDACHKFDKPFYELRIPQDVPLAASATKFMISASVELNPEDLAFDDMELLIKSYSDEQIVPVTSSSANKLIFTSYLSYLDTVAPITLVPQSKTYLFNPTSHANVIWMR
;
A
#
# COMPACT_ATOMS: atom_id res chain seq x y z
N MET A 1 23.04 23.58 22.73
CA MET A 1 22.80 24.16 21.40
C MET A 1 21.95 23.14 20.65
N GLU A 2 20.63 23.36 20.63
CA GLU A 2 19.70 22.45 19.94
C GLU A 2 19.98 22.50 18.44
N LYS A 3 20.09 21.32 17.82
CA LYS A 3 20.14 21.24 16.36
C LYS A 3 18.77 21.68 15.84
N PRO A 4 18.68 22.65 14.92
CA PRO A 4 17.40 22.98 14.30
C PRO A 4 16.89 21.75 13.53
N GLU A 5 15.79 21.17 14.00
CA GLU A 5 15.07 20.14 13.26
C GLU A 5 14.14 20.83 12.27
N VAL A 6 14.37 20.60 10.97
CA VAL A 6 13.50 21.07 9.90
C VAL A 6 12.74 19.84 9.40
N SER A 7 11.42 19.84 9.60
CA SER A 7 10.51 18.82 9.08
C SER A 7 9.67 19.44 7.97
N ASP A 8 9.68 18.83 6.81
CA ASP A 8 8.88 19.26 5.66
C ASP A 8 8.47 18.03 4.82
N SER A 9 7.42 18.17 4.02
CA SER A 9 6.91 17.14 3.12
C SER A 9 6.97 17.62 1.67
N LEU A 10 7.58 16.84 0.80
CA LEU A 10 7.68 17.14 -0.62
C LEU A 10 6.97 16.06 -1.44
N TYR A 11 6.12 16.47 -2.37
CA TYR A 11 5.56 15.55 -3.36
C TYR A 11 6.61 15.26 -4.43
N VAL A 12 6.96 13.98 -4.59
CA VAL A 12 8.00 13.53 -5.52
C VAL A 12 7.39 12.56 -6.54
N PRO A 13 7.71 12.69 -7.84
CA PRO A 13 7.19 11.78 -8.87
C PRO A 13 7.89 10.41 -8.79
N ALA A 14 7.30 9.40 -9.43
CA ALA A 14 7.92 8.10 -9.56
C ALA A 14 9.21 8.16 -10.40
N GLY A 15 10.18 7.31 -10.07
CA GLY A 15 11.47 7.24 -10.76
C GLY A 15 12.53 8.16 -10.16
N GLN A 16 13.39 8.71 -11.02
CA GLN A 16 14.49 9.57 -10.59
C GLN A 16 14.04 11.04 -10.57
N PHE A 17 14.30 11.73 -9.45
CA PHE A 17 13.99 13.14 -9.28
C PHE A 17 15.10 13.84 -8.48
N SER A 18 15.11 15.17 -8.58
CA SER A 18 16.03 16.04 -7.86
C SER A 18 15.25 17.12 -7.14
N PHE A 19 15.69 17.49 -5.94
CA PHE A 19 15.11 18.58 -5.16
C PHE A 19 16.20 19.35 -4.43
N CYS A 20 15.94 20.62 -4.14
CA CYS A 20 16.87 21.49 -3.44
C CYS A 20 16.69 21.32 -1.93
N ILE A 21 17.80 21.20 -1.21
CA ILE A 21 17.81 21.13 0.26
C ILE A 21 18.42 22.43 0.78
N PRO A 22 17.77 23.10 1.75
CA PRO A 22 18.14 24.46 2.13
C PRO A 22 19.49 24.56 2.86
N LEU A 23 19.94 23.50 3.54
CA LEU A 23 21.16 23.51 4.35
C LEU A 23 21.99 22.23 4.13
N ALA A 24 23.31 22.33 4.35
CA ALA A 24 24.18 21.16 4.44
C ALA A 24 23.98 20.47 5.80
N GLY A 25 23.94 19.14 5.82
CA GLY A 25 23.64 18.41 7.05
C GLY A 25 23.27 16.95 6.82
N LEU A 26 22.81 16.32 7.90
CA LEU A 26 22.26 14.96 7.88
C LEU A 26 20.74 15.04 8.01
N TYR A 27 20.05 14.41 7.07
CA TYR A 27 18.59 14.38 7.02
C TYR A 27 18.09 12.95 7.13
N LYS A 28 16.99 12.76 7.86
CA LYS A 28 16.24 11.52 7.90
C LYS A 28 15.06 11.64 6.95
N VAL A 29 15.05 10.84 5.89
CA VAL A 29 14.02 10.86 4.84
C VAL A 29 13.12 9.65 5.03
N THR A 30 11.82 9.88 5.04
CA THR A 30 10.79 8.83 5.02
C THR A 30 9.99 8.94 3.74
N LEU A 31 9.74 7.82 3.08
CA LEU A 31 8.95 7.78 1.85
C LEU A 31 7.55 7.30 2.18
N ASP A 32 6.55 8.15 1.96
CA ASP A 32 5.14 7.83 2.13
C ASP A 32 4.50 7.60 0.76
N ALA A 33 4.06 6.37 0.51
CA ALA A 33 3.48 5.94 -0.76
C ALA A 33 2.63 4.68 -0.56
N CYS A 34 1.91 4.27 -1.60
CA CYS A 34 1.23 2.96 -1.67
C CYS A 34 2.22 1.77 -1.76
N HIS A 35 3.51 2.01 -1.56
CA HIS A 35 4.57 1.01 -1.60
C HIS A 35 5.24 0.92 -0.24
N LYS A 36 5.71 -0.28 0.13
CA LYS A 36 6.69 -0.43 1.20
C LYS A 36 8.07 -0.48 0.57
N PHE A 37 8.97 0.35 1.05
CA PHE A 37 10.34 0.39 0.58
C PHE A 37 11.25 -0.53 1.38
N ASP A 38 12.48 -0.74 0.88
CA ASP A 38 13.49 -1.60 1.50
C ASP A 38 13.90 -1.14 2.90
N LYS A 39 13.75 0.15 3.20
CA LYS A 39 14.02 0.73 4.52
C LYS A 39 12.86 1.61 5.00
N PRO A 40 12.60 1.64 6.32
CA PRO A 40 11.59 2.53 6.90
C PRO A 40 12.00 4.01 6.88
N PHE A 41 13.31 4.28 6.84
CA PHE A 41 13.87 5.62 6.67
C PHE A 41 15.24 5.54 6.01
N TYR A 42 15.67 6.65 5.41
CA TYR A 42 16.94 6.80 4.73
C TYR A 42 17.72 7.95 5.32
N GLU A 43 19.03 7.82 5.34
CA GLU A 43 19.92 8.91 5.73
C GLU A 43 20.46 9.60 4.49
N LEU A 44 20.27 10.91 4.43
CA LEU A 44 20.73 11.76 3.34
C LEU A 44 21.73 12.77 3.90
N ARG A 45 22.99 12.69 3.44
CA ARG A 45 24.06 13.57 3.90
C ARG A 45 24.38 14.58 2.80
N ILE A 46 24.28 15.88 3.09
CA ILE A 46 24.51 16.94 2.11
C ILE A 46 25.82 17.69 2.44
N PRO A 47 26.72 17.87 1.46
CA PRO A 47 26.68 17.31 0.10
C PRO A 47 26.90 15.78 0.10
N GLN A 48 26.34 15.09 -0.90
CA GLN A 48 26.61 13.66 -1.19
C GLN A 48 27.12 13.50 -2.62
N ASP A 49 27.97 12.51 -2.81
CA ASP A 49 28.52 12.15 -4.12
C ASP A 49 27.59 11.22 -4.92
N VAL A 50 26.73 10.48 -4.23
CA VAL A 50 25.86 9.45 -4.82
C VAL A 50 24.40 9.78 -4.51
N PRO A 51 23.48 9.67 -5.49
CA PRO A 51 22.06 9.83 -5.23
C PRO A 51 21.54 8.84 -4.18
N LEU A 52 20.55 9.27 -3.40
CA LEU A 52 19.84 8.36 -2.51
C LEU A 52 19.02 7.37 -3.36
N ALA A 53 19.28 6.08 -3.20
CA ALA A 53 18.50 5.02 -3.84
C ALA A 53 17.55 4.38 -2.83
N ALA A 54 16.28 4.22 -3.22
CA ALA A 54 15.26 3.52 -2.48
C ALA A 54 14.53 2.57 -3.43
N SER A 55 14.21 1.36 -2.96
CA SER A 55 13.56 0.32 -3.77
C SER A 55 12.24 -0.08 -3.15
N ALA A 56 11.16 -0.05 -3.92
CA ALA A 56 9.89 -0.61 -3.50
C ALA A 56 10.00 -2.14 -3.44
N THR A 57 9.70 -2.73 -2.28
CA THR A 57 9.72 -4.18 -2.06
C THR A 57 8.32 -4.78 -2.08
N LYS A 58 7.31 -3.99 -1.72
CA LYS A 58 5.91 -4.41 -1.77
C LYS A 58 5.03 -3.29 -2.31
N PHE A 59 3.96 -3.65 -3.00
CA PHE A 59 2.92 -2.73 -3.45
C PHE A 59 1.61 -3.03 -2.72
N MET A 60 0.85 -1.98 -2.43
CA MET A 60 -0.46 -2.09 -1.81
C MET A 60 -1.49 -2.52 -2.84
N ILE A 61 -2.33 -3.46 -2.45
CA ILE A 61 -3.58 -3.79 -3.14
C ILE A 61 -4.74 -3.44 -2.22
N SER A 62 -5.81 -2.93 -2.82
CA SER A 62 -7.07 -2.67 -2.13
C SER A 62 -8.20 -3.28 -2.93
N ALA A 63 -9.08 -3.99 -2.22
CA ALA A 63 -10.30 -4.56 -2.78
C ALA A 63 -11.46 -4.13 -1.91
N SER A 64 -12.65 -4.04 -2.52
CA SER A 64 -13.85 -3.70 -1.78
C SER A 64 -15.01 -4.58 -2.14
N VAL A 65 -15.80 -4.94 -1.12
CA VAL A 65 -17.06 -5.65 -1.26
C VAL A 65 -18.18 -4.69 -0.85
N GLU A 66 -19.12 -4.46 -1.75
CA GLU A 66 -20.33 -3.68 -1.46
C GLU A 66 -21.45 -4.64 -1.06
N LEU A 67 -22.07 -4.35 0.07
CA LEU A 67 -23.13 -5.13 0.69
C LEU A 67 -24.48 -4.45 0.46
N ASN A 68 -25.55 -5.25 0.46
CA ASN A 68 -26.87 -4.69 0.52
C ASN A 68 -27.14 -4.13 1.93
N PRO A 69 -27.95 -3.07 2.07
CA PRO A 69 -28.19 -2.40 3.35
C PRO A 69 -28.79 -3.31 4.44
N GLU A 70 -29.39 -4.44 4.05
CA GLU A 70 -30.07 -5.39 4.93
C GLU A 70 -29.11 -6.44 5.52
N ASP A 71 -27.91 -6.58 4.97
CA ASP A 71 -26.91 -7.61 5.31
C ASP A 71 -25.79 -7.03 6.19
N LEU A 72 -26.11 -6.73 7.46
CA LEU A 72 -25.21 -6.05 8.42
C LEU A 72 -24.49 -7.02 9.37
N ALA A 73 -23.83 -8.05 8.85
CA ALA A 73 -22.84 -8.81 9.63
C ALA A 73 -21.46 -8.67 8.98
N PHE A 74 -20.63 -7.79 9.56
CA PHE A 74 -19.30 -7.46 9.03
C PHE A 74 -18.20 -8.39 9.53
N ASP A 75 -18.44 -9.09 10.65
CA ASP A 75 -17.40 -9.79 11.43
C ASP A 75 -16.99 -11.16 10.85
N ASP A 76 -17.70 -11.65 9.84
CA ASP A 76 -17.44 -12.95 9.22
C ASP A 76 -16.86 -12.86 7.80
N MET A 77 -16.57 -11.65 7.33
CA MET A 77 -16.07 -11.37 5.98
C MET A 77 -14.54 -11.33 5.95
N GLU A 78 -13.96 -12.16 5.10
CA GLU A 78 -12.52 -12.25 4.85
C GLU A 78 -12.24 -12.25 3.34
N LEU A 79 -11.03 -11.86 2.96
CA LEU A 79 -10.58 -11.91 1.57
C LEU A 79 -9.37 -12.82 1.44
N LEU A 80 -9.54 -13.93 0.73
CA LEU A 80 -8.42 -14.76 0.32
C LEU A 80 -7.76 -14.16 -0.93
N ILE A 81 -6.48 -13.85 -0.81
CA ILE A 81 -5.66 -13.29 -1.86
C ILE A 81 -4.62 -14.35 -2.24
N LYS A 82 -4.67 -14.81 -3.50
CA LYS A 82 -3.69 -15.73 -4.06
C LYS A 82 -2.83 -14.98 -5.06
N SER A 83 -1.53 -14.91 -4.81
CA SER A 83 -0.54 -14.32 -5.69
C SER A 83 0.43 -15.38 -6.21
N TYR A 84 1.44 -14.96 -6.97
CA TYR A 84 2.49 -15.86 -7.46
C TYR A 84 3.29 -16.49 -6.31
N SER A 85 3.62 -15.68 -5.30
CA SER A 85 4.53 -16.08 -4.23
C SER A 85 3.83 -16.60 -2.96
N ASP A 86 2.57 -16.25 -2.72
CA ASP A 86 1.88 -16.56 -1.46
C ASP A 86 0.36 -16.62 -1.58
N GLU A 87 -0.28 -17.24 -0.58
CA GLU A 87 -1.72 -17.15 -0.33
C GLU A 87 -1.97 -16.59 1.08
N GLN A 88 -2.79 -15.54 1.18
CA GLN A 88 -3.07 -14.88 2.46
C GLN A 88 -4.55 -14.61 2.64
N ILE A 89 -5.04 -14.77 3.87
CA ILE A 89 -6.39 -14.39 4.28
C ILE A 89 -6.29 -13.01 4.94
N VAL A 90 -7.05 -12.05 4.40
CA VAL A 90 -7.03 -10.65 4.81
C VAL A 90 -8.37 -10.30 5.43
N PRO A 91 -8.42 -9.89 6.72
CA PRO A 91 -9.64 -9.41 7.33
C PRO A 91 -10.04 -8.03 6.78
N VAL A 92 -11.26 -7.60 7.06
CA VAL A 92 -11.69 -6.22 6.77
C VAL A 92 -10.73 -5.23 7.43
N THR A 93 -10.17 -4.33 6.63
CA THR A 93 -9.23 -3.29 7.09
C THR A 93 -9.95 -1.99 7.46
N SER A 94 -11.03 -1.68 6.76
CA SER A 94 -11.92 -0.57 7.09
C SER A 94 -13.31 -0.83 6.50
N SER A 95 -14.31 -0.14 7.04
CA SER A 95 -15.68 -0.23 6.55
C SER A 95 -16.31 1.17 6.48
N SER A 96 -17.20 1.37 5.51
CA SER A 96 -17.98 2.60 5.38
C SER A 96 -19.39 2.28 4.90
N ALA A 97 -20.40 2.54 5.71
CA ALA A 97 -21.82 2.26 5.44
C ALA A 97 -22.07 0.83 4.93
N ASN A 98 -22.04 0.62 3.61
CA ASN A 98 -22.32 -0.64 2.94
C ASN A 98 -21.09 -1.20 2.20
N LYS A 99 -19.89 -0.72 2.52
CA LYS A 99 -18.66 -1.08 1.81
C LYS A 99 -17.63 -1.59 2.79
N LEU A 100 -17.15 -2.80 2.54
CA LEU A 100 -16.00 -3.40 3.21
C LEU A 100 -14.75 -3.18 2.36
N ILE A 101 -13.67 -2.75 3.00
CA ILE A 101 -12.39 -2.49 2.34
C ILE A 101 -11.34 -3.42 2.92
N PHE A 102 -10.66 -4.13 2.03
CA PHE A 102 -9.55 -5.03 2.33
C PHE A 102 -8.29 -4.41 1.75
N THR A 103 -7.25 -4.29 2.56
CA THR A 103 -5.96 -3.71 2.16
C THR A 103 -4.85 -4.68 2.52
N SER A 104 -3.99 -5.00 1.56
CA SER A 104 -2.81 -5.83 1.82
C SER A 104 -1.63 -5.39 0.96
N TYR A 105 -0.44 -5.91 1.29
CA TYR A 105 0.80 -5.60 0.59
C TYR A 105 1.39 -6.87 -0.01
N LEU A 106 1.50 -6.91 -1.33
CA LEU A 106 2.08 -8.02 -2.08
C LEU A 106 3.52 -7.72 -2.47
N SER A 107 4.31 -8.78 -2.67
CA SER A 107 5.69 -8.66 -3.12
C SER A 107 5.73 -8.08 -4.53
N TYR A 108 6.73 -7.28 -4.88
CA TYR A 108 6.91 -6.84 -6.28
C TYR A 108 7.04 -8.01 -7.27
N LEU A 109 7.48 -9.18 -6.79
CA LEU A 109 7.55 -10.42 -7.57
C LEU A 109 6.16 -10.92 -8.01
N ASP A 110 5.09 -10.54 -7.30
CA ASP A 110 3.72 -10.93 -7.62
C ASP A 110 3.15 -10.21 -8.85
N THR A 111 3.87 -9.23 -9.41
CA THR A 111 3.47 -8.51 -10.63
C THR A 111 3.55 -9.36 -11.91
N VAL A 112 4.22 -10.53 -11.86
CA VAL A 112 4.45 -11.38 -13.04
C VAL A 112 3.29 -12.33 -13.35
N ALA A 113 2.30 -12.45 -12.47
CA ALA A 113 1.16 -13.36 -12.63
C ALA A 113 -0.15 -12.72 -12.16
N PRO A 114 -1.31 -13.24 -12.60
CA PRO A 114 -2.60 -12.78 -12.12
C PRO A 114 -2.76 -12.98 -10.61
N ILE A 115 -3.29 -11.98 -9.93
CA ILE A 115 -3.69 -12.06 -8.53
C ILE A 115 -5.17 -12.46 -8.49
N THR A 116 -5.49 -13.51 -7.74
CA THR A 116 -6.87 -13.96 -7.54
C THR A 116 -7.38 -13.46 -6.19
N LEU A 117 -8.54 -12.80 -6.20
CA LEU A 117 -9.23 -12.29 -5.03
C LEU A 117 -10.51 -13.09 -4.82
N VAL A 118 -10.64 -13.78 -3.69
CA VAL A 118 -11.78 -14.63 -3.37
C VAL A 118 -12.39 -14.14 -2.05
N PRO A 119 -13.56 -13.48 -2.09
CA PRO A 119 -14.30 -13.16 -0.88
C PRO A 119 -14.74 -14.45 -0.18
N GLN A 120 -14.59 -14.47 1.14
CA GLN A 120 -14.93 -15.60 2.00
C GLN A 120 -15.82 -15.13 3.15
N SER A 121 -16.85 -15.93 3.43
CA SER A 121 -17.86 -15.64 4.45
C SER A 121 -18.43 -16.97 4.91
N LYS A 122 -18.71 -17.06 6.21
CA LYS A 122 -19.34 -18.23 6.81
C LYS A 122 -20.86 -18.13 6.74
N THR A 123 -21.40 -16.93 6.59
CA THR A 123 -22.84 -16.64 6.62
C THR A 123 -23.41 -16.36 5.24
N TYR A 124 -22.65 -15.70 4.37
CA TYR A 124 -23.11 -15.25 3.06
C TYR A 124 -22.55 -16.10 1.93
N LEU A 125 -23.44 -16.55 1.02
CA LEU A 125 -23.04 -17.15 -0.24
C LEU A 125 -22.72 -16.03 -1.24
N PHE A 126 -21.44 -15.89 -1.60
CA PHE A 126 -21.06 -14.94 -2.64
C PHE A 126 -21.48 -15.44 -4.01
N ASN A 127 -22.42 -14.73 -4.62
CA ASN A 127 -22.71 -14.84 -6.04
C ASN A 127 -22.36 -13.50 -6.70
N PRO A 128 -21.12 -13.30 -7.19
CA PRO A 128 -20.69 -12.02 -7.70
C PRO A 128 -21.59 -11.60 -8.88
N THR A 129 -22.35 -10.52 -8.71
CA THR A 129 -23.23 -9.96 -9.75
C THR A 129 -22.47 -9.05 -10.73
N SER A 130 -21.24 -8.66 -10.39
CA SER A 130 -20.33 -7.95 -11.29
C SER A 130 -18.87 -8.13 -10.86
N HIS A 131 -17.97 -8.27 -11.84
CA HIS A 131 -16.52 -8.22 -11.62
C HIS A 131 -16.01 -6.87 -12.12
N ALA A 132 -15.85 -5.89 -11.23
CA ALA A 132 -15.17 -4.64 -11.54
C ALA A 132 -13.75 -4.69 -10.98
N ASN A 133 -12.78 -5.11 -11.80
CA ASN A 133 -11.36 -5.05 -11.44
C ASN A 133 -10.85 -3.63 -11.65
N VAL A 134 -10.91 -2.79 -10.62
CA VAL A 134 -10.22 -1.49 -10.63
C VAL A 134 -8.86 -1.67 -9.97
N ILE A 135 -7.85 -1.99 -10.78
CA ILE A 135 -6.46 -1.96 -10.35
C ILE A 135 -5.97 -0.52 -10.52
N TRP A 136 -5.80 0.21 -9.42
CA TRP A 136 -5.12 1.49 -9.45
C TRP A 136 -3.61 1.25 -9.56
N MET A 137 -3.09 1.21 -10.79
CA MET A 137 -1.67 1.41 -11.04
C MET A 137 -1.45 2.92 -11.20
N ARG A 138 -0.80 3.54 -10.22
CA ARG A 138 -0.16 4.86 -10.36
C ARG A 138 1.28 4.77 -9.89
#